data_AF-A0A951WK23-F1
#
_entry.id   AF-A0A951WK23-F1
#
_cell.length_a   1.000
_cell.length_b   1.000
_cell.length_c   1.000
_cell.angle_alpha   90.00
_cell.angle_beta   90.00
_cell.angle_gamma   90.00
#
_symmetry.space_group_name_H-M   'P 1'
#
loop_
_entity.id
_entity.type
_entity.pdbx_description
1 polymer ?
#
loop_
_entity_poly.entity_id
_entity_poly.type
_entity_poly.pdbx_seq_one_letter_code
_entity_poly.pdbx_strand_id
1 'polypeptide(L)'
;MSKKSNLESELSELLAHSNEALAEKYGQAEPLGGFSDVLKIGPHSVLMVQDHSLHLINPGNSGISALAKVIQEVRRRDLPLTTLFLTTSHPFYSTELHLYQGLSSLDSKKFGFKVFTHQKNASYAEGASVVTFSSAEEFLKIGGRRYFVVQTPGHRPESDQISLFDLKNRILFLGELLQPQGESYEFCTFVTPVPDHADPDSVVASIQNLKSLAFEYSYCVNGQFLDRSRTYIWMEVTQKVLERIAFYARKVVWEEDTGDLRENAKKVMFKVAMERNMSLDLVYGRMDSRIGELSDFEKFDMPPIAFYLRRFGMQGV
;
A
#
# COMPACT_ATOMS: atom_id res chain seq x y z
N MET A 1 12.31 -30.05 13.37
CA MET A 1 11.08 -29.40 13.87
C MET A 1 10.54 -28.52 12.76
N SER A 2 9.26 -28.65 12.40
CA SER A 2 8.68 -27.94 11.25
C SER A 2 8.45 -26.47 11.61
N LYS A 3 8.57 -25.55 10.64
CA LYS A 3 8.31 -24.11 10.85
C LYS A 3 6.94 -23.83 11.49
N LYS A 4 5.97 -24.72 11.28
CA LYS A 4 4.61 -24.62 11.84
C LYS A 4 4.56 -24.76 13.37
N SER A 5 5.33 -25.68 13.95
CA SER A 5 5.33 -25.88 15.41
C SER A 5 5.93 -24.69 16.17
N ASN A 6 6.81 -23.92 15.52
CA ASN A 6 7.40 -22.73 16.13
C ASN A 6 6.39 -21.57 16.20
N LEU A 7 5.62 -21.36 15.12
CA LEU A 7 4.61 -20.30 15.04
C LEU A 7 3.49 -20.47 16.07
N GLU A 8 2.93 -21.68 16.20
CA GLU A 8 1.86 -21.95 17.18
C GLU A 8 2.33 -21.69 18.61
N SER A 9 3.58 -22.05 18.95
CA SER A 9 4.18 -21.78 20.25
C SER A 9 4.33 -20.28 20.49
N GLU A 10 4.84 -19.54 19.51
CA GLU A 10 5.06 -18.09 19.60
C GLU A 10 3.74 -17.32 19.75
N LEU A 11 2.71 -17.70 19.00
CA LEU A 11 1.37 -17.10 19.12
C LEU A 11 0.70 -17.46 20.45
N SER A 12 0.87 -18.69 20.93
CA SER A 12 0.35 -19.11 22.24
C SER A 12 1.02 -18.33 23.38
N GLU A 13 2.33 -18.12 23.29
CA GLU A 13 3.07 -17.29 24.24
C GLU A 13 2.55 -15.85 24.23
N LEU A 14 2.33 -15.27 23.04
CA LEU A 14 1.78 -13.93 22.90
C LEU A 14 0.38 -13.83 23.52
N LEU A 15 -0.46 -14.85 23.36
CA LEU A 15 -1.77 -14.95 24.00
C LEU A 15 -1.69 -15.19 25.51
N ALA A 16 -0.60 -15.70 26.06
CA ALA A 16 -0.44 -15.88 27.50
C ALA A 16 -0.09 -14.57 28.24
N HIS A 17 0.48 -13.58 27.55
CA HIS A 17 0.85 -12.30 28.16
C HIS A 17 -0.38 -11.48 28.56
N SER A 18 -0.29 -10.72 29.65
CA SER A 18 -1.32 -9.73 30.03
C SER A 18 -1.30 -8.52 29.09
N ASN A 19 -2.34 -7.69 29.13
CA ASN A 19 -2.37 -6.46 28.31
C ASN A 19 -1.25 -5.50 28.70
N GLU A 20 -0.94 -5.38 29.99
CA GLU A 20 0.13 -4.53 30.52
C GLU A 20 1.49 -5.00 30.01
N ALA A 21 1.74 -6.31 30.05
CA ALA A 21 2.99 -6.89 29.56
C ALA A 21 3.16 -6.71 28.04
N LEU A 22 2.06 -6.85 27.27
CA LEU A 22 2.09 -6.57 25.84
C LEU A 22 2.33 -5.09 25.54
N ALA A 23 1.71 -4.18 26.31
CA ALA A 23 1.88 -2.74 26.15
C ALA A 23 3.30 -2.28 26.50
N GLU A 24 3.89 -2.82 27.56
CA GLU A 24 5.27 -2.53 27.96
C GLU A 24 6.27 -3.00 26.89
N LYS A 25 6.06 -4.20 26.34
CA LYS A 25 6.99 -4.80 25.37
C LYS A 25 6.84 -4.26 23.95
N TYR A 26 5.62 -3.97 23.50
CA TYR A 26 5.33 -3.66 22.09
C TYR A 26 4.69 -2.29 21.86
N GLY A 27 4.44 -1.53 22.94
CA GLY A 27 3.67 -0.30 22.89
C GLY A 27 2.17 -0.54 22.73
N GLN A 28 1.44 0.57 22.62
CA GLN A 28 -0.02 0.57 22.44
C GLN A 28 -0.39 0.99 21.01
N ALA A 29 -1.64 0.71 20.64
CA ALA A 29 -2.24 1.28 19.44
C ALA A 29 -2.53 2.78 19.67
N GLU A 30 -2.26 3.61 18.68
CA GLU A 30 -2.40 5.06 18.79
C GLU A 30 -3.62 5.55 18.00
N PRO A 31 -4.43 6.50 18.52
CA PRO A 31 -5.48 7.14 17.72
C PRO A 31 -4.89 7.80 16.47
N LEU A 32 -5.39 7.41 15.30
CA LEU A 32 -4.97 8.00 14.03
C LEU A 32 -5.68 9.34 13.87
N GLY A 33 -4.94 10.44 13.77
CA GLY A 33 -5.53 11.76 13.46
C GLY A 33 -6.55 12.27 14.48
N GLY A 34 -6.50 11.80 15.74
CA GLY A 34 -7.47 12.16 16.78
C GLY A 34 -8.77 11.34 16.78
N PHE A 35 -8.93 10.39 15.85
CA PHE A 35 -10.09 9.49 15.82
C PHE A 35 -9.94 8.38 16.85
N SER A 36 -10.81 8.35 17.87
CA SER A 36 -10.77 7.34 18.93
C SER A 36 -11.18 5.93 18.47
N ASP A 37 -11.81 5.84 17.30
CA ASP A 37 -12.30 4.61 16.67
C ASP A 37 -11.48 4.19 15.44
N VAL A 38 -10.35 4.84 15.18
CA VAL A 38 -9.40 4.48 14.12
C VAL A 38 -8.00 4.50 14.71
N LEU A 39 -7.39 3.33 14.84
CA LEU A 39 -6.13 3.17 15.56
C LEU A 39 -5.02 2.78 14.59
N LYS A 40 -3.90 3.48 14.66
CA LYS A 40 -2.67 3.09 13.99
C LYS A 40 -2.03 1.93 14.75
N ILE A 41 -1.89 0.79 14.06
CA ILE A 41 -1.24 -0.42 14.60
C ILE A 41 0.24 -0.44 14.20
N GLY A 42 0.50 -0.15 12.93
CA GLY A 42 1.83 -0.04 12.34
C GLY A 42 1.85 0.95 11.18
N PRO A 43 2.96 1.06 10.44
CA PRO A 43 3.05 1.94 9.28
C PRO A 43 2.01 1.60 8.21
N HIS A 44 1.71 0.32 8.01
CA HIS A 44 0.82 -0.15 6.93
C HIS A 44 -0.53 -0.70 7.42
N SER A 45 -0.77 -0.70 8.74
CA SER A 45 -1.90 -1.39 9.36
C SER A 45 -2.72 -0.46 10.24
N VAL A 46 -4.04 -0.45 10.04
CA VAL A 46 -5.00 0.38 10.79
C VAL A 46 -6.14 -0.48 11.33
N LEU A 47 -6.48 -0.32 12.60
CA LEU A 47 -7.57 -1.02 13.25
C LEU A 47 -8.77 -0.08 13.42
N MET A 48 -9.88 -0.43 12.79
CA MET A 48 -11.15 0.27 12.86
C MET A 48 -11.97 -0.35 13.99
N VAL A 49 -12.33 0.46 14.99
CA VAL A 49 -13.18 0.05 16.11
C VAL A 49 -14.64 0.29 15.76
N GLN A 50 -15.49 -0.69 16.06
CA GLN A 50 -16.94 -0.60 15.92
C GLN A 50 -17.63 -0.98 17.23
N ASP A 51 -18.96 -0.90 17.26
CA ASP A 51 -19.74 -1.17 18.47
C ASP A 51 -19.64 -2.64 18.91
N HIS A 52 -19.48 -3.58 17.96
CA HIS A 52 -19.52 -5.02 18.22
C HIS A 52 -18.38 -5.82 17.56
N SER A 53 -17.44 -5.14 16.92
CA SER A 53 -16.31 -5.79 16.23
C SER A 53 -15.15 -4.84 15.97
N LEU A 54 -14.02 -5.43 15.64
CA LEU A 54 -12.83 -4.75 15.14
C LEU A 54 -12.58 -5.17 13.69
N HIS A 55 -12.23 -4.22 12.84
CA HIS A 55 -11.82 -4.47 11.46
C HIS A 55 -10.38 -4.01 11.26
N LEU A 56 -9.53 -4.87 10.72
CA LEU A 56 -8.15 -4.52 10.39
C LEU A 56 -8.06 -4.14 8.91
N ILE A 57 -7.47 -3.00 8.60
CA ILE A 57 -7.04 -2.64 7.25
C ILE A 57 -5.56 -2.98 7.15
N ASN A 58 -5.30 -4.02 6.37
CA ASN A 58 -4.04 -4.67 6.11
C ASN A 58 -3.36 -5.32 7.34
N PRO A 59 -2.91 -6.58 7.22
CA PRO A 59 -2.15 -7.22 8.29
C PRO A 59 -0.77 -6.58 8.48
N GLY A 60 -0.11 -6.14 7.41
CA GLY A 60 1.16 -5.40 7.47
C GLY A 60 2.41 -6.28 7.40
N ASN A 61 3.54 -5.71 7.83
CA ASN A 61 4.88 -6.32 7.84
C ASN A 61 5.77 -5.95 9.06
N SER A 62 5.19 -5.39 10.12
CA SER A 62 5.83 -5.07 11.41
C SER A 62 5.99 -6.25 12.38
N GLY A 63 5.71 -7.48 11.94
CA GLY A 63 5.76 -8.72 12.69
C GLY A 63 4.83 -8.73 13.92
N ILE A 64 5.28 -9.45 14.95
CA ILE A 64 4.52 -9.69 16.18
C ILE A 64 4.17 -8.41 16.95
N SER A 65 4.90 -7.31 16.76
CA SER A 65 4.58 -6.04 17.41
C SER A 65 3.21 -5.51 16.99
N ALA A 66 2.88 -5.54 15.69
CA ALA A 66 1.57 -5.13 15.20
C ALA A 66 0.46 -6.06 15.72
N LEU A 67 0.71 -7.37 15.64
CA LEU A 67 -0.21 -8.39 16.12
C LEU A 67 -0.53 -8.24 17.62
N ALA A 68 0.48 -7.97 18.44
CA ALA A 68 0.35 -7.76 19.88
C ALA A 68 -0.59 -6.59 20.20
N LYS A 69 -0.50 -5.49 19.45
CA LYS A 69 -1.39 -4.33 19.60
C LYS A 69 -2.83 -4.67 19.25
N VAL A 70 -3.06 -5.50 18.22
CA VAL A 70 -4.41 -5.97 17.89
C VAL A 70 -4.97 -6.86 19.00
N ILE A 71 -4.17 -7.77 19.55
CA ILE A 71 -4.57 -8.63 20.69
C ILE A 71 -4.95 -7.77 21.91
N GLN A 72 -4.14 -6.77 22.24
CA GLN A 72 -4.44 -5.82 23.32
C GLN A 72 -5.80 -5.16 23.12
N GLU A 73 -6.09 -4.66 21.91
CA GLU A 73 -7.36 -3.97 21.62
C GLU A 73 -8.57 -4.92 21.63
N VAL A 74 -8.44 -6.14 21.11
CA VAL A 74 -9.47 -7.19 21.20
C VAL A 74 -9.84 -7.47 22.66
N ARG A 75 -8.85 -7.55 23.55
CA ARG A 75 -9.06 -7.84 24.98
C ARG A 75 -9.60 -6.64 25.74
N ARG A 76 -8.96 -5.49 25.58
CA ARG A 76 -9.29 -4.26 26.30
C ARG A 76 -10.73 -3.81 26.04
N ARG A 77 -11.22 -4.05 24.82
CA ARG A 77 -12.58 -3.67 24.40
C ARG A 77 -13.59 -4.81 24.48
N ASP A 78 -13.12 -6.04 24.73
CA ASP A 78 -13.91 -7.26 24.64
C ASP A 78 -14.59 -7.48 23.27
N LEU A 79 -13.99 -6.96 22.20
CA LEU A 79 -14.54 -7.02 20.83
C LEU A 79 -13.76 -8.00 19.95
N PRO A 80 -14.43 -8.87 19.17
CA PRO A 80 -13.75 -9.78 18.25
C PRO A 80 -13.23 -9.06 17.00
N LEU A 81 -12.11 -9.54 16.45
CA LEU A 81 -11.66 -9.21 15.11
C LEU A 81 -12.46 -10.04 14.10
N THR A 82 -13.30 -9.39 13.29
CA THR A 82 -14.23 -10.09 12.37
C THR A 82 -13.90 -9.84 10.90
N THR A 83 -13.13 -8.81 10.60
CA THR A 83 -12.84 -8.37 9.23
C THR A 83 -11.37 -8.00 9.11
N LEU A 84 -10.75 -8.47 8.03
CA LEU A 84 -9.43 -8.05 7.59
C LEU A 84 -9.52 -7.63 6.13
N PHE A 85 -9.26 -6.36 5.83
CA PHE A 85 -9.12 -5.89 4.46
C PHE A 85 -7.69 -6.09 4.00
N LEU A 86 -7.50 -6.67 2.82
CA LEU A 86 -6.20 -6.77 2.16
C LEU A 86 -6.25 -5.91 0.90
N THR A 87 -5.65 -4.72 0.95
CA THR A 87 -5.77 -3.70 -0.10
C THR A 87 -4.90 -3.98 -1.33
N THR A 88 -3.90 -4.84 -1.21
CA THR A 88 -2.97 -5.27 -2.26
C THR A 88 -2.27 -6.53 -1.77
N SER A 89 -1.77 -7.39 -2.67
CA SER A 89 -0.93 -8.52 -2.26
C SER A 89 0.54 -8.17 -2.07
N HIS A 90 0.91 -6.88 -2.17
CA HIS A 90 2.28 -6.44 -1.89
C HIS A 90 2.74 -6.82 -0.47
N PRO A 91 4.00 -7.30 -0.29
CA PRO A 91 4.49 -7.81 0.99
C PRO A 91 4.35 -6.84 2.18
N PHE A 92 4.44 -5.53 1.96
CA PHE A 92 4.23 -4.55 3.03
C PHE A 92 2.85 -4.62 3.67
N TYR A 93 1.87 -5.17 2.97
CA TYR A 93 0.49 -5.30 3.42
C TYR A 93 0.09 -6.72 3.72
N SER A 94 0.67 -7.71 3.04
CA SER A 94 0.17 -9.09 3.04
C SER A 94 0.98 -10.07 3.89
N THR A 95 2.26 -9.77 4.17
CA THR A 95 3.20 -10.75 4.73
C THR A 95 2.70 -11.36 6.04
N GLU A 96 2.09 -10.59 6.92
CA GLU A 96 1.63 -11.08 8.23
C GLU A 96 0.30 -11.82 8.23
N LEU A 97 -0.39 -11.97 7.10
CA LEU A 97 -1.71 -12.60 7.07
C LEU A 97 -1.71 -13.99 7.75
N HIS A 98 -0.64 -14.75 7.57
CA HIS A 98 -0.45 -16.07 8.18
C HIS A 98 -0.43 -16.05 9.72
N LEU A 99 0.03 -14.96 10.35
CA LEU A 99 0.02 -14.80 11.81
C LEU A 99 -1.43 -14.67 12.32
N TYR A 100 -2.25 -13.88 11.64
CA TYR A 100 -3.67 -13.73 11.97
C TYR A 100 -4.43 -15.04 11.74
N GLN A 101 -4.14 -15.79 10.67
CA GLN A 101 -4.72 -17.11 10.45
C GLN A 101 -4.34 -18.10 11.57
N GLY A 102 -3.09 -18.05 12.05
CA GLY A 102 -2.64 -18.78 13.22
C GLY A 102 -3.42 -18.41 14.48
N LEU A 103 -3.60 -17.12 14.77
CA LEU A 103 -4.42 -16.65 15.88
C LEU A 103 -5.87 -17.11 15.77
N SER A 104 -6.47 -17.03 14.58
CA SER A 104 -7.84 -17.50 14.33
C SER A 104 -7.99 -19.00 14.60
N SER A 105 -6.93 -19.78 14.43
CA SER A 105 -6.92 -21.22 14.71
C SER A 105 -6.84 -21.51 16.22
N LEU A 106 -6.16 -20.65 16.97
CA LEU A 106 -6.02 -20.77 18.44
C LEU A 106 -7.25 -20.25 19.20
N ASP A 107 -7.86 -19.16 18.74
CA ASP A 107 -9.06 -18.56 19.34
C ASP A 107 -9.98 -17.96 18.26
N SER A 108 -10.77 -18.83 17.63
CA SER A 108 -11.72 -18.46 16.58
C SER A 108 -12.88 -17.59 17.08
N LYS A 109 -13.14 -17.56 18.40
CA LYS A 109 -14.19 -16.70 18.97
C LYS A 109 -13.76 -15.23 18.98
N LYS A 110 -12.49 -14.97 19.28
CA LYS A 110 -11.94 -13.61 19.34
C LYS A 110 -11.29 -13.15 18.03
N PHE A 111 -10.77 -14.09 17.24
CA PHE A 111 -10.03 -13.79 16.01
C PHE A 111 -10.60 -14.50 14.77
N GLY A 112 -11.88 -14.89 14.79
CA GLY A 112 -12.56 -15.45 13.62
C GLY A 112 -12.96 -14.37 12.62
N PHE A 113 -12.09 -14.10 11.64
CA PHE A 113 -12.30 -13.06 10.62
C PHE A 113 -12.58 -13.59 9.22
N LYS A 114 -13.14 -12.72 8.37
CA LYS A 114 -13.14 -12.85 6.92
C LYS A 114 -12.15 -11.88 6.28
N VAL A 115 -11.52 -12.32 5.20
CA VAL A 115 -10.62 -11.48 4.40
C VAL A 115 -11.41 -10.82 3.26
N PHE A 116 -11.39 -9.50 3.20
CA PHE A 116 -12.00 -8.71 2.12
C PHE A 116 -10.90 -8.17 1.21
N THR A 117 -10.93 -8.52 -0.06
CA THR A 117 -9.80 -8.21 -0.96
C THR A 117 -10.23 -8.14 -2.42
N HIS A 118 -9.36 -7.66 -3.29
CA HIS A 118 -9.56 -7.74 -4.73
C HIS A 118 -9.62 -9.20 -5.21
N GLN A 119 -10.45 -9.52 -6.21
CA GLN A 119 -10.59 -10.90 -6.70
C GLN A 119 -9.25 -11.55 -7.13
N LYS A 120 -8.31 -10.77 -7.66
CA LYS A 120 -6.98 -11.26 -8.06
C LYS A 120 -6.06 -11.63 -6.88
N ASN A 121 -6.43 -11.22 -5.66
CA ASN A 121 -5.70 -11.52 -4.43
C ASN A 121 -6.28 -12.68 -3.64
N ALA A 122 -7.33 -13.34 -4.14
CA ALA A 122 -8.02 -14.40 -3.40
C ALA A 122 -7.08 -15.55 -2.98
N SER A 123 -6.11 -15.91 -3.82
CA SER A 123 -5.12 -16.96 -3.53
C SER A 123 -4.17 -16.60 -2.38
N TYR A 124 -3.89 -15.31 -2.14
CA TYR A 124 -3.05 -14.89 -1.02
C TYR A 124 -3.71 -15.12 0.34
N ALA A 125 -5.04 -15.28 0.36
CA ALA A 125 -5.82 -15.51 1.57
C ALA A 125 -6.25 -16.97 1.75
N GLU A 126 -5.55 -17.91 1.09
CA GLU A 126 -5.73 -19.35 1.30
C GLU A 126 -5.69 -19.71 2.79
N GLY A 127 -6.71 -20.42 3.27
CA GLY A 127 -6.87 -20.77 4.69
C GLY A 127 -7.77 -19.82 5.50
N ALA A 128 -8.27 -18.74 4.91
CA ALA A 128 -9.32 -17.90 5.50
C ALA A 128 -10.60 -17.90 4.65
N SER A 129 -11.73 -17.47 5.23
CA SER A 129 -12.94 -17.17 4.47
C SER A 129 -12.74 -15.86 3.73
N VAL A 130 -12.84 -15.87 2.40
CA VAL A 130 -12.55 -14.72 1.53
C VAL A 130 -13.83 -14.14 0.93
N VAL A 131 -13.93 -12.81 0.92
CA VAL A 131 -14.91 -12.03 0.17
C VAL A 131 -14.14 -11.19 -0.83
N THR A 132 -14.46 -11.34 -2.11
CA THR A 132 -13.75 -10.67 -3.19
C THR A 132 -14.56 -9.53 -3.79
N PHE A 133 -13.88 -8.44 -4.13
CA PHE A 133 -14.43 -7.36 -4.94
C PHE A 133 -14.06 -7.58 -6.40
N SER A 134 -15.07 -7.48 -7.28
CA SER A 134 -14.93 -7.71 -8.72
C SER A 134 -15.41 -6.52 -9.55
N SER A 135 -16.27 -5.68 -8.98
CA SER A 135 -16.72 -4.44 -9.62
C SER A 135 -15.73 -3.31 -9.36
N ALA A 136 -15.68 -2.33 -10.26
CA ALA A 136 -14.83 -1.15 -10.11
C ALA A 136 -15.12 -0.39 -8.81
N GLU A 137 -16.38 -0.37 -8.38
CA GLU A 137 -16.85 0.30 -7.19
C GLU A 137 -17.91 -0.54 -6.47
N GLU A 138 -17.79 -0.66 -5.14
CA GLU A 138 -18.73 -1.43 -4.33
C GLU A 138 -19.01 -0.75 -2.99
N PHE A 139 -20.30 -0.67 -2.62
CA PHE A 139 -20.71 -0.22 -1.29
C PHE A 139 -20.78 -1.41 -0.33
N LEU A 140 -20.15 -1.25 0.83
CA LEU A 140 -20.02 -2.31 1.82
C LEU A 140 -20.49 -1.83 3.18
N LYS A 141 -21.40 -2.57 3.81
CA LYS A 141 -21.86 -2.31 5.18
C LYS A 141 -21.57 -3.54 6.05
N ILE A 142 -20.66 -3.41 7.00
CA ILE A 142 -20.25 -4.49 7.91
C ILE A 142 -20.12 -3.92 9.32
N GLY A 143 -20.75 -4.58 10.30
CA GLY A 143 -20.70 -4.19 11.72
C GLY A 143 -21.11 -2.74 11.97
N GLY A 144 -22.14 -2.26 11.26
CA GLY A 144 -22.67 -0.89 11.39
C GLY A 144 -21.86 0.19 10.65
N ARG A 145 -20.60 -0.07 10.29
CA ARG A 145 -19.77 0.86 9.50
C ARG A 145 -20.00 0.66 8.01
N ARG A 146 -19.86 1.76 7.26
CA ARG A 146 -20.03 1.77 5.81
C ARG A 146 -18.73 2.17 5.14
N TYR A 147 -18.35 1.39 4.14
CA TYR A 147 -17.18 1.61 3.30
C TYR A 147 -17.64 1.75 1.86
N PHE A 148 -16.95 2.59 1.11
CA PHE A 148 -17.00 2.59 -0.35
C PHE A 148 -15.65 2.07 -0.85
N VAL A 149 -15.68 0.93 -1.52
CA VAL A 149 -14.49 0.23 -2.02
C VAL A 149 -14.34 0.58 -3.49
N VAL A 150 -13.13 1.00 -3.88
CA VAL A 150 -12.82 1.39 -5.26
C VAL A 150 -11.61 0.59 -5.72
N GLN A 151 -11.70 -0.07 -6.87
CA GLN A 151 -10.53 -0.67 -7.52
C GLN A 151 -9.61 0.44 -8.02
N THR A 152 -8.34 0.38 -7.66
CA THR A 152 -7.34 1.39 -8.02
C THR A 152 -6.10 0.74 -8.61
N PRO A 153 -6.22 0.17 -9.83
CA PRO A 153 -5.14 -0.58 -10.47
C PRO A 153 -3.96 0.31 -10.88
N GLY A 154 -2.85 -0.34 -11.24
CA GLY A 154 -1.72 0.28 -11.92
C GLY A 154 -0.43 0.40 -11.13
N HIS A 155 -0.45 0.29 -9.80
CA HIS A 155 0.80 0.23 -9.04
C HIS A 155 1.61 -1.03 -9.40
N ARG A 156 0.95 -2.19 -9.50
CA ARG A 156 1.60 -3.46 -9.83
C ARG A 156 1.01 -4.12 -11.07
N PRO A 157 1.76 -5.00 -11.76
CA PRO A 157 1.30 -5.66 -12.98
C PRO A 157 0.00 -6.45 -12.78
N GLU A 158 -0.20 -7.03 -11.60
CA GLU A 158 -1.39 -7.80 -11.25
C GLU A 158 -2.66 -6.93 -11.27
N SER A 159 -2.54 -5.61 -11.07
CA SER A 159 -3.67 -4.68 -10.99
C SER A 159 -4.72 -5.19 -9.98
N ASP A 160 -4.24 -5.45 -8.77
CA ASP A 160 -4.93 -6.12 -7.67
C ASP A 160 -5.26 -5.19 -6.49
N GLN A 161 -5.03 -3.88 -6.68
CA GLN A 161 -5.14 -2.90 -5.60
C GLN A 161 -6.58 -2.36 -5.47
N ILE A 162 -7.00 -2.17 -4.22
CA ILE A 162 -8.22 -1.46 -3.85
C ILE A 162 -7.90 -0.30 -2.91
N SER A 163 -8.69 0.76 -3.01
CA SER A 163 -8.76 1.83 -2.02
C SER A 163 -10.06 1.71 -1.23
N LEU A 164 -10.02 2.08 0.05
CA LEU A 164 -11.17 2.01 0.95
C LEU A 164 -11.52 3.41 1.42
N PHE A 165 -12.76 3.84 1.20
CA PHE A 165 -13.27 5.09 1.74
C PHE A 165 -14.20 4.80 2.91
N ASP A 166 -13.75 5.12 4.12
CA ASP A 166 -14.59 5.06 5.31
C ASP A 166 -15.56 6.25 5.33
N LEU A 167 -16.86 5.96 5.19
CA LEU A 167 -17.88 7.00 5.09
C LEU A 167 -18.17 7.69 6.43
N LYS A 168 -17.81 7.08 7.57
CA LYS A 168 -18.07 7.66 8.89
C LYS A 168 -17.09 8.79 9.19
N ASN A 169 -15.79 8.52 9.13
CA ASN A 169 -14.75 9.49 9.46
C ASN A 169 -14.20 10.21 8.22
N ARG A 170 -14.74 9.89 7.03
CA ARG A 170 -14.33 10.45 5.74
C ARG A 170 -12.84 10.28 5.46
N ILE A 171 -12.30 9.10 5.80
CA ILE A 171 -10.89 8.74 5.60
C ILE A 171 -10.77 7.85 4.36
N LEU A 172 -9.88 8.22 3.43
CA LEU A 172 -9.53 7.44 2.26
C LEU A 172 -8.21 6.68 2.47
N PHE A 173 -8.26 5.36 2.53
CA PHE A 173 -7.10 4.48 2.59
C PHE A 173 -6.64 4.15 1.17
N LEU A 174 -5.44 4.60 0.80
CA LEU A 174 -4.96 4.63 -0.57
C LEU A 174 -4.03 3.47 -0.94
N GLY A 175 -3.60 2.67 0.04
CA GLY A 175 -2.55 1.68 -0.15
C GLY A 175 -1.29 2.31 -0.74
N GLU A 176 -0.83 1.78 -1.87
CA GLU A 176 0.42 2.16 -2.56
C GLU A 176 0.23 3.14 -3.71
N LEU A 177 -0.98 3.65 -3.90
CA LEU A 177 -1.31 4.42 -5.11
C LEU A 177 -0.55 5.75 -5.18
N LEU A 178 -0.40 6.45 -4.04
CA LEU A 178 0.24 7.76 -4.02
C LEU A 178 1.71 7.65 -3.63
N GLN A 179 2.56 8.00 -4.60
CA GLN A 179 4.01 8.10 -4.45
C GLN A 179 4.48 9.43 -5.05
N PRO A 180 4.31 10.57 -4.35
CA PRO A 180 4.65 11.88 -4.91
C PRO A 180 6.17 12.08 -5.06
N GLN A 181 6.97 11.30 -4.31
CA GLN A 181 8.43 11.41 -4.27
C GLN A 181 8.91 12.83 -3.89
N GLY A 182 8.10 13.62 -3.18
CA GLY A 182 8.40 15.01 -2.81
C GLY A 182 7.18 15.80 -2.38
N GLU A 183 7.38 17.01 -1.83
CA GLU A 183 6.29 17.91 -1.44
C GLU A 183 5.69 18.69 -2.62
N SER A 184 6.47 18.84 -3.70
CA SER A 184 6.05 19.43 -4.96
C SER A 184 6.69 18.65 -6.11
N TYR A 185 6.28 18.97 -7.34
CA TYR A 185 6.87 18.31 -8.51
C TYR A 185 8.36 18.66 -8.65
N GLU A 186 8.69 19.95 -8.51
CA GLU A 186 10.02 20.53 -8.69
C GLU A 186 11.00 20.15 -7.58
N PHE A 187 10.51 19.60 -6.45
CA PHE A 187 11.33 19.26 -5.29
C PHE A 187 11.18 17.78 -4.91
N CYS A 188 12.15 16.98 -5.35
CA CYS A 188 12.24 15.56 -5.02
C CYS A 188 13.10 15.32 -3.75
N THR A 189 12.47 14.90 -2.65
CA THR A 189 13.17 14.57 -1.39
C THR A 189 13.41 13.08 -1.20
N PHE A 190 13.06 12.28 -2.19
CA PHE A 190 13.16 10.83 -2.13
C PHE A 190 14.43 10.33 -2.80
N VAL A 191 14.69 9.03 -2.62
CA VAL A 191 15.82 8.37 -3.26
C VAL A 191 15.66 8.26 -4.78
N THR A 192 14.47 8.48 -5.34
CA THR A 192 14.19 8.40 -6.79
C THR A 192 13.23 9.51 -7.27
N PRO A 193 13.37 10.01 -8.52
CA PRO A 193 12.47 11.01 -9.07
C PRO A 193 11.26 10.38 -9.78
N VAL A 194 11.09 9.07 -9.72
CA VAL A 194 10.06 8.32 -10.44
C VAL A 194 9.27 7.45 -9.46
N PRO A 195 7.92 7.44 -9.52
CA PRO A 195 7.14 6.52 -8.69
C PRO A 195 7.18 5.10 -9.26
N ASP A 196 7.19 4.10 -8.42
CA ASP A 196 7.16 2.69 -8.81
C ASP A 196 5.73 2.29 -9.21
N HIS A 197 5.39 2.43 -10.49
CA HIS A 197 4.08 2.07 -11.04
C HIS A 197 4.22 1.26 -12.33
N ALA A 198 3.60 0.08 -12.37
CA ALA A 198 3.64 -0.81 -13.54
C ALA A 198 2.77 -0.34 -14.71
N ASP A 199 1.62 0.30 -14.43
CA ASP A 199 0.73 0.89 -15.42
C ASP A 199 0.33 2.32 -14.98
N PRO A 200 1.16 3.31 -15.35
CA PRO A 200 0.93 4.72 -15.09
C PRO A 200 -0.44 5.27 -15.51
N ASP A 201 -1.00 4.80 -16.63
CA ASP A 201 -2.27 5.35 -17.13
C ASP A 201 -3.44 4.91 -16.25
N SER A 202 -3.42 3.65 -15.79
CA SER A 202 -4.36 3.13 -14.80
C SER A 202 -4.24 3.87 -13.46
N VAL A 203 -3.02 4.24 -13.04
CA VAL A 203 -2.81 5.06 -11.83
C VAL A 203 -3.43 6.45 -11.99
N VAL A 204 -3.19 7.13 -13.12
CA VAL A 204 -3.77 8.45 -13.41
C VAL A 204 -5.30 8.38 -13.39
N ALA A 205 -5.90 7.37 -14.03
CA ALA A 205 -7.34 7.16 -14.02
C ALA A 205 -7.89 6.89 -12.61
N SER A 206 -7.20 6.07 -11.83
CA SER A 206 -7.54 5.78 -10.43
C SER A 206 -7.52 7.05 -9.58
N ILE A 207 -6.48 7.88 -9.72
CA ILE A 207 -6.39 9.17 -9.00
C ILE A 207 -7.55 10.09 -9.38
N GLN A 208 -7.91 10.19 -10.66
CA GLN A 208 -9.05 11.01 -11.08
C GLN A 208 -10.37 10.53 -10.47
N ASN A 209 -10.58 9.22 -10.40
CA ASN A 209 -11.78 8.69 -9.75
C ASN A 209 -11.80 9.05 -8.25
N LEU A 210 -10.69 8.83 -7.55
CA LEU A 210 -10.58 9.13 -6.12
C LEU A 210 -10.75 10.62 -5.79
N LYS A 211 -10.32 11.54 -6.68
CA LYS A 211 -10.55 12.99 -6.54
C LYS A 211 -12.03 13.37 -6.52
N SER A 212 -12.93 12.51 -7.01
CA SER A 212 -14.38 12.74 -6.97
C SER A 212 -15.01 12.42 -5.60
N LEU A 213 -14.30 11.67 -4.75
CA LEU A 213 -14.81 11.24 -3.45
C LEU A 213 -14.80 12.39 -2.43
N ALA A 214 -15.82 12.42 -1.58
CA ALA A 214 -15.97 13.45 -0.55
C ALA A 214 -15.17 13.12 0.73
N PHE A 215 -13.88 12.79 0.61
CA PHE A 215 -13.01 12.54 1.76
C PHE A 215 -12.51 13.83 2.42
N GLU A 216 -12.13 13.76 3.69
CA GLU A 216 -11.49 14.84 4.45
C GLU A 216 -10.03 14.52 4.79
N TYR A 217 -9.72 13.24 4.92
CA TYR A 217 -8.38 12.75 5.25
C TYR A 217 -8.01 11.55 4.38
N SER A 218 -6.72 11.27 4.28
CA SER A 218 -6.23 10.05 3.67
C SER A 218 -5.13 9.38 4.49
N TYR A 219 -5.02 8.07 4.35
CA TYR A 219 -3.93 7.26 4.90
C TYR A 219 -3.15 6.59 3.77
N CYS A 220 -1.85 6.87 3.69
CA CYS A 220 -0.98 6.50 2.57
C CYS A 220 0.06 5.44 2.96
N VAL A 221 0.88 5.08 1.97
CA VAL A 221 1.70 3.86 1.96
C VAL A 221 2.60 3.69 3.17
N ASN A 222 3.24 4.74 3.68
CA ASN A 222 4.21 4.66 4.78
C ASN A 222 3.62 5.22 6.09
N GLY A 223 2.30 5.15 6.23
CA GLY A 223 1.58 5.55 7.43
C GLY A 223 1.44 7.05 7.62
N GLN A 224 1.58 7.83 6.53
CA GLN A 224 1.25 9.24 6.53
C GLN A 224 -0.26 9.44 6.60
N PHE A 225 -0.67 10.26 7.56
CA PHE A 225 -2.04 10.76 7.68
C PHE A 225 -2.10 12.19 7.17
N LEU A 226 -2.84 12.41 6.09
CA LEU A 226 -2.89 13.67 5.37
C LEU A 226 -4.31 14.22 5.44
N ASP A 227 -4.44 15.54 5.56
CA ASP A 227 -5.70 16.21 5.25
C ASP A 227 -5.92 16.27 3.73
N ARG A 228 -7.15 16.60 3.35
CA ARG A 228 -7.57 16.71 1.96
C ARG A 228 -6.61 17.53 1.11
N SER A 229 -6.21 18.72 1.56
CA SER A 229 -5.34 19.58 0.73
C SER A 229 -4.01 18.91 0.39
N ARG A 230 -3.36 18.28 1.39
CA ARG A 230 -2.11 17.55 1.20
C ARG A 230 -2.29 16.30 0.34
N THR A 231 -3.41 15.58 0.48
CA THR A 231 -3.74 14.45 -0.39
C THR A 231 -3.86 14.88 -1.85
N TYR A 232 -4.54 16.00 -2.14
CA TYR A 232 -4.69 16.50 -3.51
C TYR A 232 -3.34 16.92 -4.09
N ILE A 233 -2.48 17.58 -3.31
CA ILE A 233 -1.11 17.90 -3.72
C ILE A 233 -0.35 16.61 -4.09
N TRP A 234 -0.41 15.57 -3.25
CA TRP A 234 0.26 14.30 -3.54
C TRP A 234 -0.27 13.65 -4.82
N MET A 235 -1.58 13.66 -5.03
CA MET A 235 -2.21 13.19 -6.25
C MET A 235 -1.73 13.97 -7.48
N GLU A 236 -1.67 15.30 -7.40
CA GLU A 236 -1.20 16.16 -8.49
C GLU A 236 0.28 15.94 -8.80
N VAL A 237 1.14 15.82 -7.78
CA VAL A 237 2.56 15.55 -7.97
C VAL A 237 2.75 14.18 -8.64
N THR A 238 2.11 13.11 -8.15
CA THR A 238 2.20 11.78 -8.79
C THR A 238 1.73 11.84 -10.24
N GLN A 239 0.58 12.46 -10.54
CA GLN A 239 0.09 12.63 -11.92
C GLN A 239 1.08 13.39 -12.79
N LYS A 240 1.58 14.54 -12.32
CA LYS A 240 2.54 15.37 -13.06
C LYS A 240 3.84 14.59 -13.32
N VAL A 241 4.35 13.80 -12.38
CA VAL A 241 5.54 12.97 -12.63
C VAL A 241 5.28 11.96 -13.76
N LEU A 242 4.15 11.24 -13.74
CA LEU A 242 3.81 10.28 -14.80
C LEU A 242 3.63 10.94 -16.17
N GLU A 243 2.97 12.11 -16.23
CA GLU A 243 2.84 12.91 -17.45
C GLU A 243 4.20 13.34 -18.02
N ARG A 244 5.14 13.73 -17.15
CA ARG A 244 6.48 14.17 -17.56
C ARG A 244 7.35 12.99 -17.99
N ILE A 245 7.21 11.81 -17.38
CA ILE A 245 7.80 10.56 -17.88
C ILE A 245 7.27 10.27 -19.28
N ALA A 246 5.96 10.32 -19.50
CA ALA A 246 5.37 10.09 -20.82
C ALA A 246 5.90 11.07 -21.87
N PHE A 247 6.01 12.35 -21.52
CA PHE A 247 6.57 13.38 -22.39
C PHE A 247 8.02 13.05 -22.81
N TYR A 248 8.89 12.72 -21.85
CA TYR A 248 10.29 12.42 -22.15
C TYR A 248 10.48 11.07 -22.84
N ALA A 249 9.68 10.05 -22.49
CA ALA A 249 9.71 8.76 -23.18
C ALA A 249 9.39 8.93 -24.67
N ARG A 250 8.34 9.69 -24.99
CA ARG A 250 7.99 10.03 -26.37
C ARG A 250 9.12 10.79 -27.08
N LYS A 251 9.71 11.78 -26.41
CA LYS A 251 10.83 12.55 -26.94
C LYS A 251 12.04 11.66 -27.25
N VAL A 252 12.39 10.77 -26.32
CA VAL A 252 13.50 9.83 -26.50
C VAL A 252 13.26 8.89 -27.68
N VAL A 253 12.05 8.32 -27.81
CA VAL A 253 11.71 7.43 -28.94
C VAL A 253 11.81 8.15 -30.30
N TRP A 254 11.44 9.43 -30.37
CA TRP A 254 11.47 10.16 -31.64
C TRP A 254 12.81 10.79 -31.99
N GLU A 255 13.59 11.22 -31.00
CA GLU A 255 14.78 12.05 -31.23
C GLU A 255 16.08 11.35 -30.84
N GLU A 256 16.05 10.39 -29.93
CA GLU A 256 17.24 9.87 -29.24
C GLU A 256 17.26 8.34 -29.10
N ASP A 257 16.43 7.61 -29.86
CA ASP A 257 16.25 6.16 -29.69
C ASP A 257 17.55 5.41 -30.00
N THR A 258 18.06 4.68 -29.01
CA THR A 258 19.27 3.84 -29.15
C THR A 258 18.94 2.41 -29.58
N GLY A 259 17.67 2.03 -29.65
CA GLY A 259 17.23 0.65 -29.80
C GLY A 259 17.35 -0.21 -28.52
N ASP A 260 17.93 0.33 -27.44
CA ASP A 260 18.12 -0.38 -26.16
C ASP A 260 17.19 0.20 -25.08
N LEU A 261 16.28 -0.63 -24.56
CA LEU A 261 15.24 -0.19 -23.62
C LEU A 261 15.83 0.42 -22.36
N ARG A 262 16.93 -0.15 -21.86
CA ARG A 262 17.56 0.28 -20.62
C ARG A 262 18.23 1.64 -20.81
N GLU A 263 18.97 1.82 -21.90
CA GLU A 263 19.62 3.10 -22.21
C GLU A 263 18.61 4.22 -22.49
N ASN A 264 17.52 3.94 -23.21
CA ASN A 264 16.44 4.91 -23.39
C ASN A 264 15.76 5.24 -22.06
N ALA A 265 15.51 4.25 -21.21
CA ALA A 265 14.90 4.50 -19.91
C ALA A 265 15.80 5.32 -18.98
N LYS A 266 17.13 5.12 -19.01
CA LYS A 266 18.09 5.98 -18.31
C LYS A 266 17.97 7.42 -18.78
N LYS A 267 17.97 7.67 -20.10
CA LYS A 267 17.81 9.04 -20.66
C LYS A 267 16.55 9.73 -20.13
N VAL A 268 15.43 9.02 -20.07
CA VAL A 268 14.18 9.54 -19.50
C VAL A 268 14.36 9.86 -18.00
N MET A 269 14.91 8.93 -17.21
CA MET A 269 15.14 9.14 -15.78
C MET A 269 16.01 10.37 -15.50
N PHE A 270 17.11 10.57 -16.25
CA PHE A 270 17.97 11.74 -16.10
C PHE A 270 17.22 13.04 -16.41
N LYS A 271 16.43 13.08 -17.49
CA LYS A 271 15.63 14.28 -17.84
C LYS A 271 14.61 14.61 -16.75
N VAL A 272 13.92 13.60 -16.20
CA VAL A 272 12.98 13.80 -15.08
C VAL A 272 13.73 14.24 -13.81
N ALA A 273 14.86 13.63 -13.48
CA ALA A 273 15.66 13.99 -12.31
C ALA A 273 16.12 15.46 -12.35
N MET A 274 16.61 15.91 -13.51
CA MET A 274 17.04 17.30 -13.73
C MET A 274 15.87 18.28 -13.55
N GLU A 275 14.69 17.96 -14.09
CA GLU A 275 13.50 18.82 -13.95
C GLU A 275 13.03 18.93 -12.49
N ARG A 276 13.26 17.88 -11.69
CA ARG A 276 12.86 17.79 -10.28
C ARG A 276 13.97 18.17 -9.30
N ASN A 277 15.03 18.83 -9.78
CA ASN A 277 16.19 19.28 -8.99
C ASN A 277 16.83 18.19 -8.13
N MET A 278 16.82 16.94 -8.61
CA MET A 278 17.44 15.83 -7.89
C MET A 278 18.94 15.73 -8.20
N SER A 279 19.75 15.39 -7.18
CA SER A 279 21.18 15.15 -7.37
C SER A 279 21.41 14.00 -8.35
N LEU A 280 22.21 14.24 -9.39
CA LEU A 280 22.58 13.21 -10.36
C LEU A 280 23.41 12.10 -9.73
N ASP A 281 24.18 12.37 -8.68
CA ASP A 281 24.93 11.33 -7.96
C ASP A 281 24.00 10.30 -7.33
N LEU A 282 22.84 10.72 -6.83
CA LEU A 282 21.81 9.81 -6.34
C LEU A 282 21.22 8.97 -7.47
N VAL A 283 20.97 9.59 -8.63
CA VAL A 283 20.45 8.89 -9.82
C VAL A 283 21.46 7.84 -10.32
N TYR A 284 22.74 8.20 -10.41
CA TYR A 284 23.82 7.25 -10.74
C TYR A 284 23.91 6.13 -9.71
N GLY A 285 23.83 6.46 -8.42
CA GLY A 285 23.82 5.47 -7.35
C GLY A 285 22.74 4.40 -7.49
N ARG A 286 21.57 4.73 -8.07
CA ARG A 286 20.50 3.75 -8.35
C ARG A 286 20.80 2.81 -9.52
N MET A 287 21.65 3.23 -10.45
CA MET A 287 22.11 2.38 -11.55
C MET A 287 23.09 1.31 -11.03
N ASP A 288 23.86 1.66 -10.00
CA ASP A 288 24.93 0.83 -9.45
C ASP A 288 24.46 -0.02 -8.26
N SER A 289 23.51 0.49 -7.46
CA SER A 289 22.90 -0.22 -6.32
C SER A 289 22.11 -1.43 -6.81
N ARG A 290 22.39 -2.61 -6.24
CA ARG A 290 21.77 -3.88 -6.65
C ARG A 290 20.95 -4.51 -5.53
N ILE A 291 19.78 -5.03 -5.89
CA ILE A 291 18.96 -5.91 -5.05
C ILE A 291 18.77 -7.22 -5.79
N GLY A 292 19.59 -8.21 -5.42
CA GLY A 292 19.68 -9.47 -6.16
C GLY A 292 20.39 -9.27 -7.50
N GLU A 293 19.75 -9.68 -8.59
CA GLU A 293 20.33 -9.60 -9.94
C GLU A 293 20.10 -8.24 -10.62
N LEU A 294 19.07 -7.50 -10.18
CA LEU A 294 18.66 -6.23 -10.78
C LEU A 294 19.19 -5.03 -9.98
N SER A 295 19.46 -3.93 -10.68
CA SER A 295 19.68 -2.62 -10.05
C SER A 295 18.38 -2.05 -9.47
N ASP A 296 18.50 -1.12 -8.51
CA ASP A 296 17.36 -0.36 -7.99
C ASP A 296 16.61 0.37 -9.12
N PHE A 297 17.35 0.87 -10.11
CA PHE A 297 16.79 1.42 -11.34
C PHE A 297 15.90 0.42 -12.08
N GLU A 298 16.43 -0.75 -12.42
CA GLU A 298 15.71 -1.76 -13.18
C GLU A 298 14.47 -2.27 -12.44
N LYS A 299 14.57 -2.35 -11.11
CA LYS A 299 13.52 -2.90 -10.27
C LYS A 299 12.38 -1.92 -10.00
N PHE A 300 12.67 -0.66 -9.70
CA PHE A 300 11.68 0.29 -9.17
C PHE A 300 11.41 1.51 -10.06
N ASP A 301 12.36 1.96 -10.87
CA ASP A 301 12.21 3.21 -11.64
C ASP A 301 11.93 2.96 -13.12
N MET A 302 12.53 1.90 -13.67
CA MET A 302 12.35 1.50 -15.06
C MET A 302 10.92 1.07 -15.40
N PRO A 303 10.13 0.39 -14.53
CA PRO A 303 8.79 -0.08 -14.90
C PRO A 303 7.85 0.98 -15.52
N PRO A 304 7.59 2.14 -14.89
CA PRO A 304 6.73 3.19 -15.49
C PRO A 304 7.33 3.81 -16.75
N ILE A 305 8.67 3.91 -16.83
CA ILE A 305 9.35 4.48 -18.00
C ILE A 305 9.24 3.52 -19.18
N ALA A 306 9.49 2.23 -18.96
CA ALA A 306 9.42 1.18 -19.96
C ALA A 306 8.00 1.02 -20.51
N PHE A 307 6.98 1.17 -19.66
CA PHE A 307 5.58 1.23 -20.09
C PHE A 307 5.40 2.30 -21.19
N TYR A 308 5.82 3.54 -20.93
CA TYR A 308 5.65 4.62 -21.89
C TYR A 308 6.54 4.49 -23.13
N LEU A 309 7.80 4.06 -22.99
CA LEU A 309 8.68 3.83 -24.14
C LEU A 309 8.07 2.82 -25.13
N ARG A 310 7.57 1.69 -24.62
CA ARG A 310 6.88 0.67 -25.44
C ARG A 310 5.60 1.22 -26.05
N ARG A 311 4.80 1.95 -25.27
CA ARG A 311 3.57 2.60 -25.75
C ARG A 311 3.82 3.55 -26.93
N PHE A 312 4.97 4.23 -26.96
CA PHE A 312 5.32 5.16 -28.04
C PHE A 312 6.05 4.53 -29.23
N GLY A 313 6.17 3.21 -29.27
CA GLY A 313 6.64 2.49 -30.45
C GLY A 313 8.03 1.89 -30.33
N MET A 314 8.65 1.92 -29.14
CA MET A 314 9.88 1.17 -28.91
C MET A 314 9.59 -0.33 -28.96
N GLN A 315 10.04 -1.01 -30.01
CA GLN A 315 9.93 -2.46 -30.14
C GLN A 315 10.94 -3.12 -29.20
N GLY A 316 10.45 -3.98 -28.30
CA GLY A 316 11.32 -4.64 -27.32
C GLY A 316 12.22 -5.70 -27.97
N VAL A 317 13.52 -5.60 -27.72
CA VAL A 317 14.38 -6.77 -27.52
C VAL A 317 14.49 -6.99 -26.01
#